data_AF-A0A7S1YU55-F1
#
_entry.id   AF-A0A7S1YU55-F1
#
_cell.length_a   1.000
_cell.length_b   1.000
_cell.length_c   1.000
_cell.angle_alpha   90.00
_cell.angle_beta   90.00
_cell.angle_gamma   90.00
#
_symmetry.space_group_name_H-M   'P 1'
#
loop_
_entity.id
_entity.type
_entity.pdbx_description
1 polymer ?
#
loop_
_entity_poly.entity_id
_entity_poly.type
_entity_poly.pdbx_seq_one_letter_code
_entity_poly.pdbx_strand_id
1 'polypeptide(L)'
;MIVLCPLRRRLLSPRYRDLAASILRSELSSLSIFSSGGRKRSNELSCGSFSSLGDGGSSLTKSDLACLVSEDHGLTHAASRRIVDGVFDAIADSVVGGRPARISGFGTFDTAVTGERAGRNPHTGESIIIPETRRVRFRPHQALRDSVKGQRQK
;
A
#
# COMPACT_ATOMS: atom_id res chain seq x y z
N MET A 1 -24.56 19.59 9.93
CA MET A 1 -25.29 19.05 11.09
C MET A 1 -24.40 18.03 11.78
N ILE A 2 -23.87 18.37 12.95
CA ILE A 2 -23.76 17.54 14.16
C ILE A 2 -23.50 18.55 15.28
N VAL A 3 -24.38 18.46 16.27
CA VAL A 3 -24.55 19.35 17.40
C VAL A 3 -23.46 19.06 18.42
N LEU A 4 -22.65 20.05 18.81
CA LEU A 4 -21.88 19.98 20.05
C LEU A 4 -22.22 21.15 20.96
N CYS A 5 -23.21 20.87 21.82
CA CYS A 5 -23.24 21.18 23.24
C CYS A 5 -22.92 22.63 23.66
N PRO A 6 -23.94 23.51 23.83
CA PRO A 6 -23.86 24.60 24.79
C PRO A 6 -24.01 24.01 26.21
N LEU A 7 -23.39 24.66 27.20
CA LEU A 7 -23.36 24.33 28.63
C LEU A 7 -22.28 23.32 29.09
N ARG A 8 -21.14 23.87 29.54
CA ARG A 8 -20.76 23.73 30.96
C ARG A 8 -19.75 24.80 31.40
N ARG A 9 -20.24 26.02 31.63
CA ARG A 9 -19.58 26.93 32.59
C ARG A 9 -19.79 26.34 33.99
N ARG A 10 -18.84 25.54 34.46
CA ARG A 10 -18.67 25.23 35.87
C ARG A 10 -17.24 25.57 36.26
N LEU A 11 -17.12 26.75 36.88
CA LEU A 11 -16.16 27.11 37.92
C LEU A 11 -14.83 26.36 37.87
N LEU A 12 -13.86 26.93 37.15
CA LEU A 12 -12.45 26.62 37.36
C LEU A 12 -11.77 27.84 37.96
N SER A 13 -11.14 27.61 39.12
CA SER A 13 -10.42 28.58 39.95
C SER A 13 -9.41 29.43 39.16
N PRO A 14 -9.04 30.64 39.64
CA PRO A 14 -8.07 31.52 38.97
C PRO A 14 -6.75 30.83 38.61
N ARG A 15 -6.32 29.84 39.43
CA ARG A 15 -5.10 29.05 39.21
C ARG A 15 -5.12 28.12 37.98
N TYR A 16 -6.28 27.88 37.36
CA TYR A 16 -6.40 27.03 36.16
C TYR A 16 -6.39 27.85 34.85
N ARG A 17 -6.55 29.18 34.92
CA ARG A 17 -6.47 30.05 33.73
C ARG A 17 -5.05 30.14 33.16
N ASP A 18 -4.04 30.08 34.01
CA ASP A 18 -2.64 30.22 33.58
C ASP A 18 -2.07 28.92 32.98
N LEU A 19 -2.54 27.76 33.44
CA LEU A 19 -2.16 26.46 32.87
C LEU A 19 -2.84 26.15 31.53
N ALA A 20 -4.08 26.63 31.32
CA ALA A 20 -4.74 26.48 30.02
C ALA A 20 -4.16 27.42 28.94
N ALA A 21 -3.60 28.56 29.34
CA ALA A 21 -3.03 29.55 28.43
C ALA A 21 -1.62 29.18 27.90
N SER A 22 -0.86 28.31 28.58
CA SER A 22 0.44 27.83 28.09
C SER A 22 0.31 26.69 27.08
N ILE A 23 -0.66 25.78 27.28
CA ILE A 23 -0.91 24.63 26.37
C ILE A 23 -1.46 25.11 25.02
N LEU A 24 -2.35 26.11 25.01
CA LEU A 24 -2.89 26.70 23.78
C LEU A 24 -1.91 27.64 23.04
N ARG A 25 -0.75 27.94 23.64
CA ARG A 25 0.27 28.82 23.04
C ARG A 25 1.47 28.05 22.48
N SER A 26 1.60 26.75 22.77
CA SER A 26 2.57 25.85 22.13
C SER A 26 2.05 25.17 20.85
N GLU A 27 0.74 25.05 20.67
CA GLU A 27 0.14 24.44 19.45
C GLU A 27 -0.07 25.43 18.28
N LEU A 28 0.15 26.73 18.48
CA LEU A 28 -0.01 27.74 17.42
C LEU A 28 1.32 28.25 16.83
N SER A 29 2.47 27.65 17.20
CA SER A 29 3.75 27.92 16.52
C SER A 29 4.08 26.95 15.37
N SER A 30 3.27 25.92 15.14
CA SER A 30 3.42 25.02 13.99
C SER A 30 2.46 25.35 12.82
N LEU A 31 1.54 26.30 12.98
CA LEU A 31 0.64 26.77 11.92
C LEU A 31 1.11 28.11 11.34
N SER A 32 2.35 28.14 10.87
CA SER A 32 2.86 29.20 9.98
C SER A 32 3.81 28.63 8.93
N ILE A 33 3.41 27.53 8.29
CA ILE A 33 4.01 27.04 7.03
C ILE A 33 2.87 26.59 6.10
N PHE A 34 2.02 27.53 5.69
CA PHE A 34 1.20 27.33 4.49
C PHE A 34 0.94 28.68 3.80
N SER A 35 2.05 29.29 3.39
CA SER A 35 2.07 30.32 2.35
C SER A 35 3.21 29.99 1.39
N SER A 36 2.98 30.32 0.13
CA SER A 36 3.80 30.05 -1.05
C SER A 36 3.52 28.72 -1.75
N GLY A 37 2.72 28.83 -2.80
CA GLY A 37 2.59 27.85 -3.86
C GLY A 37 3.95 27.51 -4.47
N GLY A 38 4.52 26.40 -4.02
CA GLY A 38 5.40 25.60 -4.84
C GLY A 38 4.55 24.89 -5.89
N ARG A 39 4.42 25.47 -7.09
CA ARG A 39 4.18 24.68 -8.30
C ARG A 39 5.22 23.57 -8.25
N LYS A 40 4.81 22.35 -7.89
CA LYS A 40 5.63 21.19 -8.20
C LYS A 40 5.71 21.23 -9.71
N ARG A 41 6.85 21.69 -10.22
CA ARG A 41 7.34 21.33 -11.55
C ARG A 41 7.37 19.81 -11.50
N SER A 42 6.24 19.20 -11.85
CA SER A 42 6.20 17.89 -12.45
C SER A 42 7.05 18.05 -13.69
N ASN A 43 8.36 17.89 -13.51
CA ASN A 43 9.23 17.57 -14.62
C ASN A 43 8.53 16.41 -15.32
N GLU A 44 8.14 16.69 -16.55
CA GLU A 44 7.62 15.77 -17.53
C GLU A 44 8.56 14.58 -17.58
N LEU A 45 8.29 13.56 -16.76
CA LEU A 45 8.59 12.21 -17.15
C LEU A 45 7.51 11.89 -18.18
N SER A 46 7.81 12.34 -19.41
CA SER A 46 7.34 11.71 -20.62
C SER A 46 7.40 10.20 -20.37
N CYS A 47 6.24 9.59 -20.07
CA CYS A 47 6.02 8.18 -20.34
C CYS A 47 6.18 8.10 -21.86
N GLY A 48 7.43 7.88 -22.28
CA GLY A 48 7.82 7.94 -23.67
C GLY A 48 7.12 6.81 -24.34
N SER A 49 6.10 7.15 -25.14
CA SER A 49 5.46 6.33 -26.16
C SER A 49 5.81 4.84 -26.06
N PHE A 50 4.96 4.09 -25.37
CA PHE A 50 4.97 2.63 -25.26
C PHE A 50 4.68 1.94 -26.62
N SER A 51 5.35 2.36 -27.69
CA SER A 51 5.08 1.87 -29.05
C SER A 51 6.22 1.04 -29.62
N SER A 52 7.40 0.99 -28.99
CA SER A 52 8.45 0.07 -29.42
C SER A 52 9.48 -0.16 -28.31
N LEU A 53 9.23 -1.15 -27.46
CA LEU A 53 10.27 -1.76 -26.64
C LEU A 53 10.27 -3.27 -26.89
N GLY A 54 10.84 -3.63 -28.05
CA GLY A 54 11.76 -4.74 -28.07
C GLY A 54 13.06 -4.27 -27.44
N ASP A 55 13.21 -4.42 -26.13
CA ASP A 55 14.51 -4.52 -25.49
C ASP A 55 14.42 -5.54 -24.36
N GLY A 56 15.45 -6.39 -24.28
CA GLY A 56 15.45 -7.65 -23.53
C GLY A 56 15.51 -7.49 -22.02
N GLY A 57 14.46 -6.93 -21.42
CA GLY A 57 14.19 -6.96 -19.98
C GLY A 57 13.01 -7.89 -19.68
N SER A 58 13.29 -9.10 -19.21
CA SER A 58 12.32 -10.18 -18.96
C SER A 58 11.35 -9.96 -17.77
N SER A 59 11.17 -8.73 -17.30
CA SER A 59 10.38 -8.45 -16.09
C SER A 59 9.64 -7.11 -16.16
N LEU A 60 8.34 -7.13 -15.88
CA LEU A 60 7.54 -5.93 -15.64
C LEU A 60 7.87 -5.34 -14.26
N THR A 61 8.25 -4.06 -14.23
CA THR A 61 8.52 -3.33 -12.99
C THR A 61 7.33 -2.46 -12.58
N LYS A 62 7.35 -1.99 -11.33
CA LYS A 62 6.30 -1.11 -10.78
C LYS A 62 6.19 0.22 -11.54
N SER A 63 7.30 0.72 -12.06
CA SER A 63 7.34 1.94 -12.86
C SER A 63 6.62 1.74 -14.20
N ASP A 64 6.79 0.57 -14.82
CA ASP A 64 6.12 0.24 -16.09
C ASP A 64 4.60 0.16 -15.90
N LEU A 65 4.15 -0.45 -14.81
CA LEU A 65 2.73 -0.48 -14.44
C LEU A 65 2.14 0.93 -14.24
N ALA A 66 2.91 1.85 -13.63
CA ALA A 66 2.46 3.22 -13.45
C ALA A 66 2.34 3.99 -14.77
N CYS A 67 3.26 3.73 -15.71
CA CYS A 67 3.26 4.29 -17.07
C CYS A 67 2.00 3.82 -17.84
N LEU A 68 1.72 2.51 -17.83
CA LEU A 68 0.53 1.93 -18.48
C LEU A 68 -0.78 2.50 -17.91
N VAL A 69 -0.88 2.59 -16.58
CA VAL A 69 -2.07 3.18 -15.91
C VAL A 69 -2.24 4.66 -16.25
N SER A 70 -1.14 5.42 -16.40
CA SER A 70 -1.24 6.82 -16.86
C SER A 70 -1.69 6.93 -18.31
N GLU A 71 -1.24 6.05 -19.20
CA GLU A 71 -1.65 6.05 -20.60
C GLU A 71 -3.13 5.67 -20.76
N ASP A 72 -3.57 4.61 -20.09
CA ASP A 72 -4.96 4.11 -20.18
C ASP A 72 -5.98 5.10 -19.58
N HIS A 73 -5.63 5.78 -18.49
CA HIS A 73 -6.56 6.65 -17.74
C HIS A 73 -6.29 8.15 -17.90
N GLY A 74 -5.28 8.55 -18.67
CA GLY A 74 -4.89 9.95 -18.86
C GLY A 74 -4.46 10.66 -17.56
N LEU A 75 -4.01 9.91 -16.56
CA LEU A 75 -3.62 10.45 -15.26
C LEU A 75 -2.16 10.90 -15.24
N THR A 76 -1.83 11.82 -14.33
CA THR A 76 -0.43 12.17 -14.10
C THR A 76 0.34 10.95 -13.58
N HIS A 77 1.58 10.77 -14.05
CA HIS A 77 2.44 9.65 -13.62
C HIS A 77 2.58 9.56 -12.08
N ALA A 78 2.59 10.70 -11.39
CA ALA A 78 2.62 10.75 -9.93
C ALA A 78 1.33 10.22 -9.28
N ALA A 79 0.16 10.46 -9.88
CA ALA A 79 -1.10 9.89 -9.42
C ALA A 79 -1.18 8.39 -9.72
N SER A 80 -0.79 7.96 -10.92
CA SER A 80 -0.77 6.54 -11.31
C SER A 80 0.12 5.71 -10.39
N ARG A 81 1.32 6.21 -10.06
CA ARG A 81 2.21 5.54 -9.11
C ARG A 81 1.56 5.34 -7.74
N ARG A 82 0.89 6.37 -7.20
CA ARG A 82 0.20 6.29 -5.90
C ARG A 82 -0.96 5.28 -5.92
N ILE A 83 -1.68 5.19 -7.03
CA ILE A 83 -2.77 4.23 -7.20
C ILE A 83 -2.19 2.81 -7.19
N VAL A 84 -1.14 2.56 -7.97
CA VAL A 84 -0.46 1.26 -8.02
C VAL A 84 0.12 0.90 -6.65
N ASP A 85 0.78 1.84 -5.96
CA ASP A 85 1.26 1.68 -4.59
C ASP A 85 0.11 1.23 -3.66
N GLY A 86 -0.99 1.98 -3.64
CA GLY A 86 -2.13 1.73 -2.74
C GLY A 86 -2.82 0.39 -2.99
N VAL A 87 -2.88 -0.10 -4.24
CA VAL A 87 -3.42 -1.44 -4.55
C VAL A 87 -2.56 -2.53 -3.92
N PHE A 88 -1.24 -2.44 -4.06
CA PHE A 88 -0.33 -3.44 -3.47
C PHE A 88 -0.34 -3.38 -1.94
N ASP A 89 -0.41 -2.17 -1.36
CA ASP A 89 -0.50 -1.99 0.09
C ASP A 89 -1.80 -2.60 0.65
N ALA A 90 -2.94 -2.36 0.00
CA ALA A 90 -4.22 -2.95 0.42
C ALA A 90 -4.22 -4.50 0.37
N ILE A 91 -3.55 -5.09 -0.64
CA ILE A 91 -3.38 -6.54 -0.73
C ILE A 91 -2.46 -7.03 0.41
N ALA A 92 -1.34 -6.34 0.65
CA ALA A 92 -0.41 -6.69 1.71
C ALA A 92 -1.10 -6.65 3.09
N ASP A 93 -1.85 -5.59 3.39
CA ASP A 93 -2.60 -5.44 4.64
C ASP A 93 -3.65 -6.53 4.84
N SER A 94 -4.37 -6.91 3.78
CA SER A 94 -5.34 -8.03 3.84
C SER A 94 -4.64 -9.34 4.22
N VAL A 95 -3.51 -9.62 3.57
CA VAL A 95 -2.75 -10.86 3.75
C VAL A 95 -2.09 -10.91 5.13
N VAL A 96 -1.53 -9.80 5.62
CA VAL A 96 -0.98 -9.69 6.98
C VAL A 96 -2.08 -9.92 8.02
N GLY A 97 -3.29 -9.42 7.77
CA GLY A 97 -4.47 -9.66 8.59
C GLY A 97 -5.03 -11.09 8.52
N GLY A 98 -4.43 -12.00 7.74
CA GLY A 98 -4.90 -13.37 7.58
C GLY A 98 -6.19 -13.51 6.77
N ARG A 99 -6.61 -12.44 6.08
CA ARG A 99 -7.80 -12.46 5.23
C ARG A 99 -7.39 -12.72 3.77
N PRO A 100 -7.96 -13.74 3.12
CA PRO A 100 -7.60 -14.05 1.74
C PRO A 100 -8.07 -12.94 0.81
N ALA A 101 -7.16 -12.37 0.04
CA ALA A 101 -7.47 -11.33 -0.96
C ALA A 101 -7.85 -12.01 -2.28
N ARG A 102 -9.13 -11.94 -2.66
CA ARG A 102 -9.67 -12.51 -3.91
C ARG A 102 -9.79 -11.40 -4.95
N ILE A 103 -9.02 -11.50 -6.03
CA ILE A 103 -9.05 -10.59 -7.17
C ILE A 103 -9.68 -11.33 -8.35
N SER A 104 -10.86 -10.88 -8.78
CA SER A 104 -11.56 -11.45 -9.93
C SER A 104 -10.68 -11.43 -11.17
N GLY A 105 -10.67 -12.52 -11.94
CA GLY A 105 -9.87 -12.64 -13.17
C GLY A 105 -8.37 -12.84 -12.97
N PHE A 106 -7.80 -12.51 -11.80
CA PHE A 106 -6.37 -12.66 -11.50
C PHE A 106 -6.09 -13.87 -10.60
N GLY A 107 -6.64 -13.90 -9.39
CA GLY A 107 -6.39 -15.01 -8.46
C GLY A 107 -6.70 -14.67 -7.02
N THR A 108 -6.33 -15.60 -6.14
CA THR A 108 -6.50 -15.45 -4.69
C THR A 108 -5.14 -15.50 -3.99
N PHE A 109 -4.90 -14.54 -3.10
CA PHE A 109 -3.77 -14.56 -2.17
C PHE A 109 -4.24 -15.14 -0.83
N ASP A 110 -3.71 -16.30 -0.48
CA ASP A 110 -4.00 -16.99 0.78
C ASP A 110 -2.77 -16.95 1.70
N THR A 111 -3.00 -16.95 3.02
CA THR A 111 -1.96 -17.25 4.01
C THR A 111 -2.00 -18.72 4.39
N ALA A 112 -0.89 -19.42 4.17
CA ALA A 112 -0.69 -20.80 4.63
C ALA A 112 0.23 -20.80 5.84
N VAL A 113 -0.23 -21.39 6.94
CA VAL A 113 0.59 -21.64 8.13
C VAL A 113 1.23 -23.01 7.98
N THR A 114 2.56 -23.08 8.09
CA THR A 114 3.28 -24.35 8.24
C THR A 114 3.63 -24.51 9.71
N GLY A 115 3.14 -25.58 10.33
CA GLY A 115 3.40 -25.90 11.73
C GLY A 115 4.88 -26.19 12.00
N GLU A 116 5.23 -26.13 13.29
CA GLU A 116 6.56 -26.45 13.78
C GLU A 116 6.94 -27.89 13.42
N ARG A 117 8.17 -28.07 12.94
CA ARG A 117 8.71 -29.39 12.62
C ARG A 117 10.20 -29.46 12.88
N ALA A 118 10.68 -30.63 13.26
CA ALA A 118 12.10 -30.89 13.36
C ALA A 118 12.72 -31.00 11.96
N GLY A 119 13.74 -30.20 11.70
CA GLY A 119 14.63 -30.28 10.54
C GLY A 119 16.04 -30.69 10.94
N ARG A 120 16.89 -30.96 9.96
CA ARG A 120 18.34 -31.16 10.17
C ARG A 120 19.11 -30.10 9.42
N ASN A 121 20.18 -29.60 10.04
CA ASN A 121 21.10 -28.72 9.36
C ASN A 121 21.87 -29.52 8.29
N PRO A 122 21.80 -29.17 6.99
CA PRO A 122 22.50 -29.89 5.94
C PRO A 122 24.03 -29.87 6.07
N HIS A 123 24.60 -28.98 6.88
CA HIS A 123 26.06 -28.90 7.08
C HIS A 123 26.55 -29.56 8.38
N THR A 124 25.77 -29.55 9.47
CA THR A 124 26.22 -30.07 10.77
C THR A 124 25.45 -31.32 11.24
N GLY A 125 24.34 -31.66 10.61
CA GLY A 125 23.53 -32.84 10.96
C GLY A 125 22.76 -32.72 12.27
N GLU A 126 22.96 -31.65 13.04
CA GLU A 126 22.22 -31.37 14.27
C GLU A 126 20.73 -31.16 13.99
N SER A 127 19.90 -31.62 14.92
CA SER A 127 18.45 -31.46 14.87
C SER A 127 18.07 -30.04 15.28
N ILE A 128 17.46 -29.29 14.36
CA ILE A 128 16.99 -27.92 14.59
C ILE A 128 15.47 -27.90 14.50
N ILE A 129 14.82 -27.28 15.47
CA ILE A 129 13.39 -27.02 15.44
C ILE A 129 13.13 -25.85 14.49
N ILE A 130 12.38 -26.07 13.42
CA ILE A 130 11.97 -25.01 12.49
C ILE A 130 10.66 -24.42 13.03
N PRO A 131 10.64 -23.14 13.43
CA PRO A 131 9.47 -22.53 14.04
C PRO A 131 8.31 -22.41 13.04
N GLU A 132 7.09 -22.27 13.56
CA GLU A 132 5.90 -22.00 12.76
C GLU A 132 6.13 -20.78 11.85
N THR A 133 5.94 -20.98 10.55
CA THR A 133 6.13 -19.92 9.56
C THR A 133 4.85 -19.70 8.78
N ARG A 134 4.42 -18.44 8.69
CA ARG A 134 3.33 -18.00 7.83
C ARG A 134 3.88 -17.67 6.45
N ARG A 135 3.31 -18.27 5.41
CA ARG A 135 3.72 -18.06 4.01
C ARG A 135 2.53 -17.58 3.20
N VAL A 136 2.77 -16.65 2.29
CA VAL A 136 1.75 -16.22 1.32
C VAL A 136 1.78 -17.19 0.14
N ARG A 137 0.60 -17.65 -0.29
CA ARG A 137 0.41 -18.50 -1.46
C ARG A 137 -0.50 -17.78 -2.45
N PHE A 138 -0.04 -17.63 -3.69
CA PHE A 138 -0.87 -17.16 -4.78
C PHE A 138 -1.50 -18.34 -5.51
N ARG A 139 -2.84 -18.35 -5.63
CA ARG A 139 -3.60 -19.30 -6.44
C ARG A 139 -4.15 -18.56 -7.67
N PRO A 140 -3.62 -18.82 -8.88
CA PRO A 140 -4.12 -18.15 -10.08
C PRO A 140 -5.54 -18.63 -10.41
N HIS A 141 -6.36 -17.71 -10.90
CA HIS A 141 -7.69 -18.04 -11.39
C HIS A 141 -7.60 -18.86 -12.70
N GLN A 142 -8.64 -19.63 -13.02
CA GLN A 142 -8.69 -20.41 -14.26
C GLN A 142 -8.51 -19.53 -15.50
N ALA A 143 -9.17 -18.36 -15.52
CA ALA A 143 -9.03 -17.36 -16.58
C ALA A 143 -7.59 -16.95 -16.90
N LEU A 144 -6.72 -16.79 -15.88
CA LEU A 144 -5.28 -16.51 -16.12
C LEU A 144 -4.58 -17.73 -16.71
N ARG A 145 -4.84 -18.93 -16.18
CA ARG A 145 -4.21 -20.16 -16.65
C ARG A 145 -4.55 -20.44 -18.11
N ASP A 146 -5.79 -20.16 -18.50
CA ASP A 146 -6.26 -20.37 -19.87
C ASP A 146 -5.71 -19.29 -20.80
N SER A 147 -5.60 -18.04 -20.34
CA SER A 147 -4.93 -16.96 -21.08
C SER A 147 -3.45 -17.26 -21.34
N VAL A 148 -2.73 -17.83 -20.37
CA VAL A 148 -1.32 -18.25 -20.54
C VAL A 148 -1.19 -19.43 -21.52
N LYS A 149 -2.18 -20.32 -21.55
CA LYS A 149 -2.24 -21.44 -22.52
C LYS A 149 -2.73 -21.01 -23.91
N GLY A 150 -3.09 -19.74 -24.11
CA GLY A 150 -3.64 -19.24 -25.37
C GLY A 150 -5.12 -19.59 -25.60
N GLN A 151 -5.81 -20.14 -24.61
CA GLN A 151 -7.23 -20.48 -24.66
C GLN A 151 -8.06 -19.35 -24.06
N ARG A 152 -8.10 -18.19 -24.74
CA ARG A 152 -8.96 -17.08 -24.31
C ARG A 152 -10.44 -17.47 -24.53
N GLN A 153 -11.12 -17.92 -23.47
CA GLN A 153 -12.58 -18.06 -23.50
C GLN A 153 -13.20 -16.66 -23.60
N LYS A 154 -13.92 -16.45 -24.69
CA LYS A 154 -14.57 -15.21 -25.08
C LYS A 154 -15.98 -15.17 -24.53
#